data_AF-A0A6N2Z104-F1
#
_entry.id   AF-A0A6N2Z104-F1
#
_cell.length_a   1.000
_cell.length_b   1.000
_cell.length_c   1.000
_cell.angle_alpha   90.00
_cell.angle_beta   90.00
_cell.angle_gamma   90.00
#
_symmetry.space_group_name_H-M   'P 1'
#
loop_
_entity.id
_entity.type
_entity.pdbx_description
1 polymer ?
#
loop_
_entity_poly.entity_id
_entity_poly.type
_entity_poly.pdbx_seq_one_letter_code
_entity_poly.pdbx_strand_id
1 'polypeptide(L)'
;MFDGIFEAIEEWMRGLLTGMVESNLTTMFTDVNEKTGEIAAQVGQTPQGWNGSIFSLIQNLSDSVIVPIAGMIITFVLCYELISMFTEKNNMHEVDTWMFFKYFFKMWVAVYLVSHTFDITMAVFDVGQHIVNAAGGVIESDTAINVDAMLEQMKTAMESMEIGELVILALETMLVSLCMKIMSVLITVILYGRMIEIYRASRSAAFHPKAVCGHFGNPALASR
;
A
#
# COMPACT_ATOMS: atom_id res chain seq x y z
N MET A 1 -27.49 53.66 -27.74
CA MET A 1 -28.06 53.35 -26.41
C MET A 1 -28.19 51.85 -26.21
N PHE A 2 -28.72 51.09 -27.18
CA PHE A 2 -28.76 49.62 -27.11
C PHE A 2 -27.37 48.96 -27.24
N ASP A 3 -26.47 49.44 -28.11
CA ASP A 3 -25.12 48.88 -28.23
C ASP A 3 -24.30 48.97 -26.93
N GLY A 4 -24.30 50.15 -26.28
CA GLY A 4 -23.60 50.31 -25.00
C GLY A 4 -24.22 49.52 -23.83
N ILE A 5 -25.48 49.08 -23.93
CA ILE A 5 -26.10 48.17 -22.95
C ILE A 5 -25.64 46.73 -23.23
N PHE A 6 -25.57 46.31 -24.49
CA PHE A 6 -25.08 44.99 -24.88
C PHE A 6 -23.60 44.81 -24.51
N GLU A 7 -22.77 45.81 -24.78
CA GLU A 7 -21.34 45.80 -24.48
C GLU A 7 -21.09 45.73 -22.96
N ALA A 8 -21.85 46.49 -22.16
CA ALA A 8 -21.78 46.42 -20.70
C ALA A 8 -22.26 45.07 -20.12
N ILE A 9 -23.27 44.45 -20.74
CA ILE A 9 -23.75 43.11 -20.35
C ILE A 9 -22.72 42.03 -20.73
N GLU A 10 -22.09 42.17 -21.89
CA GLU A 10 -21.03 41.27 -22.36
C GLU A 10 -19.83 41.29 -21.39
N GLU A 11 -19.34 42.48 -21.04
CA GLU A 11 -18.22 42.65 -20.12
C GLU A 11 -18.54 42.12 -18.71
N TRP A 12 -19.76 42.38 -18.21
CA TRP A 12 -20.24 41.81 -16.94
C TRP A 12 -20.30 40.27 -16.99
N MET A 13 -20.85 39.70 -18.07
CA MET A 13 -21.01 38.26 -18.23
C MET A 13 -19.65 37.55 -18.34
N ARG A 14 -18.71 38.14 -19.08
CA ARG A 14 -17.33 37.66 -19.16
C ARG A 14 -16.64 37.66 -17.79
N GLY A 15 -16.78 38.74 -17.02
CA GLY A 15 -16.23 38.83 -15.67
C GLY A 15 -16.80 37.76 -14.73
N LEU A 16 -18.11 37.51 -14.79
CA LEU A 16 -18.77 36.49 -13.99
C LEU A 16 -18.32 35.08 -14.35
N LEU A 17 -18.27 34.75 -15.65
CA LEU A 17 -17.86 33.43 -16.13
C LEU A 17 -16.39 33.14 -15.85
N THR A 18 -15.51 34.11 -16.12
CA THR A 18 -14.08 34.01 -15.83
C THR A 18 -13.86 33.80 -14.33
N GLY A 19 -14.53 34.59 -13.48
CA GLY A 19 -14.45 34.42 -12.03
C GLY A 19 -14.96 33.06 -11.53
N MET A 20 -16.01 32.52 -12.15
CA MET A 20 -16.53 31.18 -11.84
C MET A 20 -15.54 30.07 -12.23
N VAL A 21 -14.94 30.16 -13.42
CA VAL A 21 -13.92 29.21 -13.89
C VAL A 21 -12.67 29.30 -13.02
N GLU A 22 -12.14 30.50 -12.76
CA GLU A 22 -10.98 30.72 -11.90
C GLU A 22 -11.20 30.14 -10.51
N SER A 23 -12.34 30.44 -9.87
CA SER A 23 -12.67 29.92 -8.54
C SER A 23 -12.73 28.39 -8.51
N ASN A 24 -13.36 27.78 -9.52
CA ASN A 24 -13.52 26.34 -9.58
C ASN A 24 -12.17 25.63 -9.85
N LEU A 25 -11.36 26.16 -10.76
CA LEU A 25 -10.01 25.64 -11.04
C LEU A 25 -9.07 25.82 -9.84
N THR A 26 -9.11 26.96 -9.17
CA THR A 26 -8.32 27.21 -7.95
C THR A 26 -8.65 26.17 -6.88
N THR A 27 -9.95 25.97 -6.63
CA THR A 27 -10.43 24.98 -5.66
C THR A 27 -10.00 23.58 -6.08
N MET A 28 -10.16 23.22 -7.35
CA MET A 28 -9.80 21.89 -7.86
C MET A 28 -8.30 21.62 -7.74
N PHE A 29 -7.42 22.55 -8.14
CA PHE A 29 -5.98 22.34 -8.06
C PHE A 29 -5.48 22.30 -6.62
N THR A 30 -6.06 23.12 -5.74
CA THR A 30 -5.77 23.07 -4.30
C THR A 30 -6.20 21.74 -3.70
N ASP A 31 -7.44 21.32 -3.95
CA ASP A 31 -7.99 20.03 -3.50
C ASP A 31 -7.14 18.85 -4.01
N VAL A 32 -6.67 18.90 -5.26
CA VAL A 32 -5.81 17.85 -5.84
C VAL A 32 -4.46 17.78 -5.15
N ASN A 33 -3.80 18.93 -4.91
CA ASN A 33 -2.52 18.95 -4.21
C ASN A 33 -2.68 18.41 -2.77
N GLU A 34 -3.69 18.87 -2.04
CA GLU A 34 -3.99 18.41 -0.69
C GLU A 34 -4.27 16.90 -0.65
N LYS A 35 -5.17 16.42 -1.53
CA LYS A 35 -5.53 15.00 -1.58
C LYS A 35 -4.36 14.12 -2.03
N THR A 36 -3.51 14.60 -2.93
CA THR A 36 -2.32 13.86 -3.35
C THR A 36 -1.31 13.71 -2.19
N GLY A 37 -1.11 14.78 -1.41
CA GLY A 37 -0.30 14.73 -0.19
C GLY A 37 -0.89 13.78 0.87
N GLU A 38 -2.20 13.85 1.11
CA GLU A 38 -2.89 12.93 2.02
C GLU A 38 -2.77 11.47 1.56
N ILE A 39 -2.97 11.20 0.27
CA ILE A 39 -2.85 9.86 -0.30
C ILE A 39 -1.42 9.35 -0.16
N ALA A 40 -0.41 10.16 -0.49
CA ALA A 40 1.00 9.79 -0.33
C ALA A 40 1.32 9.41 1.12
N ALA A 41 0.84 10.20 2.09
CA ALA A 41 0.99 9.91 3.52
C ALA A 41 0.26 8.62 3.93
N GLN A 42 -0.96 8.41 3.44
CA GLN A 42 -1.73 7.19 3.72
C GLN A 42 -1.08 5.95 3.09
N VAL A 43 -0.46 6.06 1.91
CA VAL A 43 0.24 4.95 1.22
C VAL A 43 1.44 4.42 2.01
N GLY A 44 2.11 5.29 2.77
CA GLY A 44 3.22 4.90 3.63
C GLY A 44 2.84 4.34 5.01
N GLN A 45 1.56 4.30 5.39
CA GLN A 45 1.20 3.87 6.74
C GLN A 45 1.38 2.36 6.93
N THR A 46 2.08 1.99 8.02
CA THR A 46 2.17 0.60 8.45
C THR A 46 0.84 0.10 9.01
N PRO A 47 0.61 -1.22 9.03
CA PRO A 47 -0.57 -1.81 9.67
C PRO A 47 -0.74 -1.38 11.13
N GLN A 48 0.34 -1.15 11.87
CA GLN A 48 0.25 -0.61 13.22
C GLN A 48 -0.18 0.87 13.23
N GLY A 49 0.36 1.68 12.32
CA GLY A 49 0.04 3.11 12.20
C GLY A 49 -1.38 3.38 11.71
N TRP A 50 -1.97 2.47 10.93
CA TRP A 50 -3.32 2.64 10.39
C TRP A 50 -4.42 2.37 11.43
N ASN A 51 -4.34 1.27 12.18
CA ASN A 51 -5.29 0.99 13.26
C ASN A 51 -4.68 0.10 14.35
N GLY A 52 -4.32 0.72 15.47
CA GLY A 52 -3.72 0.02 16.61
C GLY A 52 -4.62 -1.08 17.20
N SER A 53 -5.94 -0.89 17.23
CA SER A 53 -6.87 -1.87 17.81
C SER A 53 -6.98 -3.14 16.96
N ILE A 54 -7.09 -3.00 15.63
CA ILE A 54 -7.11 -4.13 14.70
C ILE A 54 -5.76 -4.83 14.70
N PHE A 55 -4.67 -4.06 14.73
CA PHE A 55 -3.32 -4.58 14.83
C PHE A 55 -3.14 -5.43 16.10
N SER A 56 -3.50 -4.90 17.27
CA SER A 56 -3.41 -5.63 18.54
C SER A 56 -4.29 -6.88 18.54
N LEU A 57 -5.48 -6.85 17.94
CA LEU A 57 -6.30 -8.06 17.81
C LEU A 57 -5.58 -9.15 17.01
N ILE A 58 -4.94 -8.78 15.90
CA ILE A 58 -4.23 -9.72 15.04
C ILE A 58 -2.95 -10.24 15.71
N GLN A 59 -2.20 -9.37 16.40
CA GLN A 59 -1.03 -9.76 17.17
C GLN A 59 -1.42 -10.77 18.25
N ASN A 60 -2.46 -10.49 19.04
CA ASN A 60 -2.95 -11.41 20.06
C ASN A 60 -3.36 -12.77 19.47
N LEU A 61 -4.02 -12.78 18.30
CA LEU A 61 -4.36 -14.03 17.60
C LEU A 61 -3.11 -14.77 17.12
N SER A 62 -2.10 -14.05 16.61
CA SER A 62 -0.82 -14.63 16.20
C SER A 62 -0.12 -15.32 17.36
N ASP A 63 0.03 -14.60 18.47
CA ASP A 63 0.79 -15.05 19.64
C ASP A 63 0.05 -16.17 20.40
N SER A 64 -1.28 -16.08 20.50
CA SER A 64 -2.07 -17.01 21.31
C SER A 64 -2.50 -18.27 20.56
N VAL A 65 -2.58 -18.22 19.22
CA VAL A 65 -3.15 -19.33 18.42
C VAL A 65 -2.18 -19.80 17.35
N ILE A 66 -1.63 -18.89 16.55
CA ILE A 66 -0.85 -19.28 15.38
C ILE A 66 0.53 -19.83 15.76
N VAL A 67 1.27 -19.14 16.63
CA VAL A 67 2.60 -19.59 17.10
C VAL A 67 2.52 -20.93 17.83
N PRO A 68 1.57 -21.18 18.76
CA PRO A 68 1.41 -22.50 19.39
C PRO A 68 1.07 -23.62 18.40
N ILE A 69 0.19 -23.38 17.43
CA ILE A 69 -0.16 -24.40 16.42
C ILE A 69 1.05 -24.72 15.53
N ALA A 70 1.77 -23.70 15.06
CA ALA A 70 2.98 -23.88 14.28
C ALA A 70 4.07 -24.62 15.07
N GLY A 71 4.22 -24.31 16.36
CA GLY A 71 5.12 -25.02 17.27
C GLY A 71 4.80 -26.52 17.40
N MET A 72 3.51 -26.88 17.49
CA MET A 72 3.09 -28.29 17.50
C MET A 72 3.44 -29.02 16.20
N ILE A 73 3.18 -28.40 15.05
CA ILE A 73 3.49 -28.98 13.73
C ILE A 73 5.00 -29.15 13.56
N ILE A 74 5.80 -28.14 13.91
CA ILE A 74 7.26 -28.20 13.85
C ILE A 74 7.79 -29.32 14.74
N THR A 75 7.27 -29.44 15.95
CA THR A 75 7.67 -30.52 16.88
C THR A 75 7.41 -31.89 16.25
N PHE A 76 6.25 -32.09 15.61
CA PHE A 76 5.94 -33.34 14.91
C PHE A 76 6.91 -33.65 13.78
N VAL A 77 7.22 -32.66 12.92
CA VAL A 77 8.16 -32.81 11.80
C VAL A 77 9.58 -33.12 12.30
N LEU A 78 10.05 -32.40 13.31
CA LEU A 78 11.38 -32.60 13.89
C LEU A 78 11.53 -33.96 14.57
N CYS A 79 10.48 -34.46 15.22
CA CYS A 79 10.45 -35.80 15.80
C CYS A 79 10.50 -36.88 14.71
N TYR A 80 9.75 -36.71 13.62
CA TYR A 80 9.79 -37.63 12.48
C TYR A 80 11.19 -37.69 11.85
N GLU A 81 11.81 -36.53 11.60
CA GLU A 81 13.14 -36.44 11.03
C GLU A 81 14.22 -37.07 11.92
N LEU A 82 14.10 -36.89 13.24
CA LEU A 82 15.01 -37.52 14.21
C LEU A 82 14.87 -39.05 14.19
N ILE A 83 13.65 -39.58 14.19
CA ILE A 83 13.41 -41.04 14.11
C ILE A 83 13.95 -41.60 12.79
N SER A 84 13.71 -40.92 11.66
CA SER A 84 14.23 -41.33 10.35
C SER A 84 15.76 -41.38 10.36
N MET A 85 16.41 -40.36 10.90
CA MET A 85 17.86 -40.29 11.01
C MET A 85 18.45 -41.46 11.83
N PHE A 86 17.80 -41.84 12.94
CA PHE A 86 18.21 -42.99 13.75
C PHE A 86 17.89 -44.34 13.08
N THR A 87 16.80 -44.43 12.33
CA THR A 87 16.34 -45.67 11.69
C THR A 87 17.12 -46.00 10.41
N GLU A 88 17.43 -45.00 9.58
CA GLU A 88 18.29 -45.17 8.40
C GLU A 88 19.76 -45.44 8.78
N LYS A 89 20.25 -44.87 9.88
CA LYS A 89 21.60 -45.12 10.40
C LYS A 89 21.68 -46.31 11.38
N ASN A 90 20.80 -47.31 11.26
CA ASN A 90 20.83 -48.54 12.07
C ASN A 90 22.04 -49.46 11.76
N ASN A 91 23.23 -48.89 11.65
CA ASN A 91 24.48 -49.64 11.62
C ASN A 91 25.63 -48.97 12.42
N MET A 92 25.38 -47.93 13.23
CA MET A 92 26.28 -47.37 14.28
C MET A 92 27.79 -47.28 13.94
N HIS A 93 28.19 -47.27 12.66
CA HIS A 93 29.60 -47.36 12.30
C HIS A 93 30.17 -45.97 11.98
N GLU A 94 29.32 -45.02 11.57
CA GLU A 94 29.73 -43.63 11.31
C GLU A 94 28.59 -42.67 11.69
N VAL A 95 28.43 -42.49 13.01
CA VAL A 95 27.59 -41.43 13.57
C VAL A 95 28.32 -40.10 13.38
N ASP A 96 28.18 -39.54 12.18
CA ASP A 96 28.78 -38.28 11.80
C ASP A 96 28.23 -37.13 12.66
N THR A 97 29.06 -36.60 13.57
CA THR A 97 28.71 -35.50 14.49
C THR A 97 28.18 -34.27 13.73
N TRP A 98 28.61 -34.11 12.48
CA TRP A 98 28.16 -33.06 11.58
C TRP A 98 26.65 -33.13 11.24
N MET A 99 26.09 -34.34 11.17
CA MET A 99 24.66 -34.56 10.91
C MET A 99 23.79 -34.05 12.07
N PHE A 100 24.22 -34.32 13.31
CA PHE A 100 23.54 -33.83 14.50
C PHE A 100 23.62 -32.31 14.62
N PHE A 101 24.77 -31.71 14.32
CA PHE A 101 24.90 -30.25 14.31
C PHE A 101 23.92 -29.60 13.32
N LYS A 102 23.80 -30.14 12.09
CA LYS A 102 22.81 -29.66 11.10
C LYS A 102 21.38 -29.79 11.60
N TYR A 103 21.04 -30.89 12.28
CA TYR A 103 19.71 -31.07 12.86
C TYR A 103 19.41 -30.07 13.97
N PHE A 104 20.33 -29.86 14.92
CA PHE A 104 20.17 -28.88 15.98
C PHE A 104 20.08 -27.46 15.43
N PHE A 105 20.91 -27.11 14.44
CA PHE A 105 20.85 -25.83 13.77
C PHE A 105 19.51 -25.64 13.04
N LYS A 106 19.04 -26.67 12.31
CA LYS A 106 17.74 -26.66 11.63
C LYS A 106 16.58 -26.45 12.61
N MET A 107 16.58 -27.17 13.74
CA MET A 107 15.57 -27.02 14.80
C MET A 107 15.59 -25.61 15.37
N TRP A 108 16.77 -25.10 15.71
CA TRP A 108 16.94 -23.76 16.25
C TRP A 108 16.43 -22.68 15.29
N VAL A 109 16.82 -22.74 14.00
CA VAL A 109 16.33 -21.81 12.98
C VAL A 109 14.83 -21.91 12.79
N ALA A 110 14.26 -23.14 12.74
CA ALA A 110 12.83 -23.33 12.54
C ALA A 110 11.98 -22.74 13.67
N VAL A 111 12.38 -22.99 14.92
CA VAL A 111 11.70 -22.43 16.09
C VAL A 111 11.88 -20.92 16.13
N TYR A 112 13.09 -20.41 15.89
CA TYR A 112 13.38 -18.98 15.91
C TYR A 112 12.53 -18.20 14.89
N LEU A 113 12.43 -18.69 13.65
CA LEU A 113 11.65 -18.05 12.59
C LEU A 113 10.15 -18.04 12.90
N VAL A 114 9.60 -19.14 13.41
CA VAL A 114 8.18 -19.19 13.78
C VAL A 114 7.86 -18.29 14.98
N SER A 115 8.71 -18.27 15.99
CA SER A 115 8.52 -17.41 17.16
C SER A 115 8.60 -15.92 16.83
N HIS A 116 9.34 -15.52 15.78
CA HIS A 116 9.51 -14.11 15.38
C HIS A 116 8.87 -13.78 14.03
N THR A 117 7.93 -14.60 13.53
CA THR A 117 7.33 -14.37 12.20
C THR A 117 6.60 -13.02 12.13
N PHE A 118 5.93 -12.63 13.21
CA PHE A 118 5.21 -11.36 13.27
C PHE A 118 6.18 -10.17 13.26
N ASP A 119 7.25 -10.22 14.06
CA ASP A 119 8.29 -9.18 14.10
C ASP A 119 8.99 -9.02 12.75
N ILE A 120 9.34 -10.13 12.09
CA ILE A 120 9.95 -10.12 10.75
C ILE A 120 8.99 -9.49 9.74
N THR A 121 7.70 -9.83 9.81
CA THR A 121 6.69 -9.26 8.92
C THR A 121 6.58 -7.74 9.12
N MET A 122 6.64 -7.26 10.36
CA MET A 122 6.63 -5.82 10.65
C MET A 122 7.90 -5.11 10.18
N ALA A 123 9.07 -5.72 10.35
CA ALA A 123 10.32 -5.16 9.82
C ALA A 123 10.28 -5.00 8.29
N VAL A 124 9.64 -5.92 7.56
CA VAL A 124 9.44 -5.80 6.11
C VAL A 124 8.51 -4.61 5.79
N PHE A 125 7.47 -4.38 6.58
CA PHE A 125 6.60 -3.21 6.44
C PHE A 125 7.35 -1.90 6.71
N ASP A 126 8.25 -1.86 7.69
CA ASP A 126 9.06 -0.68 8.00
C ASP A 126 10.01 -0.31 6.84
N VAL A 127 10.66 -1.32 6.23
CA VAL A 127 11.49 -1.11 5.04
C VAL A 127 10.63 -0.66 3.85
N GLY A 128 9.44 -1.26 3.68
CA GLY A 128 8.48 -0.84 2.68
C GLY A 128 8.06 0.63 2.86
N GLN A 129 7.77 1.04 4.09
CA GLN A 129 7.43 2.42 4.44
C GLN A 129 8.58 3.37 4.12
N HIS A 130 9.84 3.02 4.42
CA HIS A 130 10.99 3.86 4.06
C HIS A 130 11.07 4.11 2.55
N ILE A 131 10.85 3.08 1.73
CA ILE A 131 10.84 3.19 0.26
C ILE A 131 9.67 4.06 -0.21
N VAL A 132 8.47 3.84 0.35
CA VAL A 132 7.27 4.60 0.00
C VAL A 132 7.38 6.06 0.43
N ASN A 133 7.95 6.36 1.58
CA ASN A 133 8.18 7.74 2.01
C ASN A 133 9.18 8.46 1.10
N ALA A 134 10.23 7.76 0.65
CA ALA A 134 11.16 8.31 -0.33
C ALA A 134 10.47 8.58 -1.69
N ALA A 135 9.57 7.69 -2.12
CA ALA A 135 8.77 7.89 -3.32
C ALA A 135 7.70 8.98 -3.15
N GLY A 136 7.11 9.11 -1.95
CA GLY A 136 6.11 10.12 -1.61
C GLY A 136 6.63 11.55 -1.78
N GLY A 137 7.88 11.80 -1.38
CA GLY A 137 8.53 13.11 -1.60
C GLY A 137 8.73 13.44 -3.09
N VAL A 138 8.97 12.44 -3.94
CA VAL A 138 9.04 12.62 -5.40
C VAL A 138 7.66 12.87 -5.98
N ILE A 139 6.65 12.11 -5.54
CA ILE A 139 5.26 12.29 -5.97
C ILE A 139 4.79 13.71 -5.66
N GLU A 140 4.96 14.19 -4.42
CA GLU A 140 4.54 15.53 -4.03
C GLU A 140 5.26 16.62 -4.84
N SER A 141 6.56 16.45 -5.11
CA SER A 141 7.33 17.40 -5.92
C SER A 141 6.91 17.42 -7.40
N ASP A 142 6.73 16.26 -8.03
CA ASP A 142 6.46 16.17 -9.48
C ASP A 142 4.98 16.38 -9.82
N THR A 143 4.07 16.17 -8.86
CA THR A 143 2.63 16.36 -9.05
C THR A 143 2.09 17.65 -8.44
N ALA A 144 2.93 18.43 -7.72
CA ALA A 144 2.55 19.74 -7.23
C ALA A 144 2.17 20.67 -8.39
N ILE A 145 0.89 21.01 -8.44
CA ILE A 145 0.39 21.99 -9.39
C ILE A 145 0.70 23.37 -8.83
N ASN A 146 1.51 24.16 -9.55
CA ASN A 146 1.68 25.58 -9.26
C ASN A 146 0.39 26.32 -9.64
N VAL A 147 -0.48 26.49 -8.65
CA VAL A 147 -1.84 27.05 -8.82
C VAL A 147 -1.76 28.45 -9.43
N ASP A 148 -0.87 29.31 -8.95
CA ASP A 148 -0.75 30.69 -9.43
C ASP A 148 -0.33 30.74 -10.90
N ALA A 149 0.69 29.97 -11.29
CA ALA A 149 1.16 29.94 -12.67
C ALA A 149 0.13 29.34 -13.63
N MET A 150 -0.61 28.32 -13.21
CA MET A 150 -1.68 27.72 -14.02
C MET A 150 -2.89 28.64 -14.14
N LEU A 151 -3.27 29.35 -13.07
CA LEU A 151 -4.35 30.33 -13.11
C LEU A 151 -4.01 31.49 -14.04
N GLU A 152 -2.78 32.00 -14.01
CA GLU A 152 -2.34 33.09 -14.90
C GLU A 152 -2.40 32.68 -16.38
N GLN A 153 -1.96 31.46 -16.70
CA GLN A 153 -2.08 30.90 -18.05
C GLN A 153 -3.54 30.71 -18.48
N MET A 154 -4.39 30.19 -17.59
CA MET A 154 -5.82 30.00 -17.87
C MET A 154 -6.56 31.32 -18.03
N LYS A 155 -6.22 32.33 -17.23
CA LYS A 155 -6.76 33.67 -17.37
C LYS A 155 -6.41 34.29 -18.72
N THR A 156 -5.13 34.20 -19.10
CA THR A 156 -4.66 34.68 -20.41
C THR A 156 -5.39 33.96 -21.56
N ALA A 157 -5.65 32.66 -21.43
CA ALA A 157 -6.42 31.92 -22.42
C ALA A 157 -7.89 32.39 -22.47
N MET A 158 -8.55 32.55 -21.32
CA MET A 158 -9.94 33.00 -21.21
C MET A 158 -10.18 34.43 -21.72
N GLU A 159 -9.18 35.31 -21.62
CA GLU A 159 -9.23 36.66 -22.18
C GLU A 159 -9.39 36.65 -23.72
N SER A 160 -8.91 35.62 -24.39
CA SER A 160 -8.99 35.46 -25.85
C SER A 160 -10.21 34.71 -26.36
N MET A 161 -10.99 34.08 -25.47
CA MET A 161 -12.13 33.23 -25.82
C MET A 161 -13.42 34.04 -25.97
N GLU A 162 -14.35 33.60 -26.81
CA GLU A 162 -15.67 34.23 -26.91
C GLU A 162 -16.57 33.88 -25.69
N ILE A 163 -17.60 34.69 -25.41
CA ILE A 163 -18.51 34.45 -24.28
C ILE A 163 -19.17 33.07 -24.36
N GLY A 164 -19.56 32.63 -25.57
CA GLY A 164 -20.16 31.32 -25.77
C GLY A 164 -19.23 30.17 -25.38
N GLU A 165 -17.94 30.30 -25.66
CA GLU A 165 -16.92 29.31 -25.30
C GLU A 165 -16.63 29.33 -23.78
N LEU A 166 -16.60 30.51 -23.16
CA LEU A 166 -16.47 30.69 -21.71
C LEU A 166 -17.61 30.01 -20.93
N VAL A 167 -18.85 30.06 -21.42
CA VAL A 167 -19.99 29.36 -20.80
C VAL A 167 -19.78 27.85 -20.82
N ILE A 168 -19.32 27.32 -21.95
CA ILE A 168 -19.05 25.87 -22.10
C ILE A 168 -17.90 25.46 -21.18
N LEU A 169 -16.81 26.23 -21.14
CA LEU A 169 -15.67 25.99 -20.26
C LEU A 169 -16.08 26.00 -18.77
N ALA A 170 -16.94 26.94 -18.38
CA ALA A 170 -17.47 27.00 -17.01
C ALA A 170 -18.29 25.75 -16.62
N LEU A 171 -19.05 25.18 -17.57
CA LEU A 171 -19.76 23.93 -17.36
C LEU A 171 -18.83 22.71 -17.35
N GLU A 172 -17.85 22.65 -18.25
CA GLU A 172 -16.86 21.57 -18.31
C GLU A 172 -16.04 21.51 -17.02
N THR A 173 -15.55 22.64 -16.53
CA THR A 173 -14.79 22.68 -15.27
C THR A 173 -15.62 22.24 -14.08
N MET A 174 -16.93 22.53 -14.05
CA MET A 174 -17.82 22.02 -13.00
C MET A 174 -17.97 20.51 -13.06
N LEU A 175 -18.08 19.93 -14.26
CA LEU A 175 -18.16 18.49 -14.45
C LEU A 175 -16.86 17.80 -14.04
N VAL A 176 -15.70 18.34 -14.45
CA VAL A 176 -14.39 17.80 -14.09
C VAL A 176 -14.19 17.85 -12.57
N SER A 177 -14.54 18.95 -11.91
CA SER A 177 -14.49 19.09 -10.45
C SER A 177 -15.31 18.00 -9.73
N LEU A 178 -16.48 17.66 -10.25
CA LEU A 178 -17.29 16.54 -9.73
C LEU A 178 -16.61 15.19 -9.94
N CYS A 179 -16.05 14.92 -11.13
CA CYS A 179 -15.34 13.69 -11.42
C CYS A 179 -14.11 13.49 -10.52
N MET A 180 -13.36 14.56 -10.23
CA MET A 180 -12.19 14.51 -9.34
C MET A 180 -12.58 14.13 -7.90
N LYS A 181 -13.72 14.61 -7.40
CA LYS A 181 -14.22 14.21 -6.08
C LYS A 181 -14.56 12.72 -6.03
N ILE A 182 -15.18 12.19 -7.08
CA ILE A 182 -15.50 10.75 -7.16
C ILE A 182 -14.22 9.90 -7.19
N MET A 183 -13.24 10.29 -8.00
CA MET A 183 -11.93 9.64 -8.06
C MET A 183 -11.24 9.59 -6.69
N SER A 184 -11.23 10.72 -5.97
CA SER A 184 -10.64 10.82 -4.64
C SER A 184 -11.28 9.82 -3.65
N VAL A 185 -12.61 9.68 -3.68
CA VAL A 185 -13.33 8.70 -2.85
C VAL A 185 -12.95 7.27 -3.24
N LEU A 186 -12.91 6.95 -4.54
CA LEU A 186 -12.54 5.62 -5.02
C LEU A 186 -11.11 5.22 -4.60
N ILE A 187 -10.15 6.13 -4.75
CA ILE A 187 -8.77 5.90 -4.31
C ILE A 187 -8.75 5.61 -2.81
N THR A 188 -9.44 6.42 -2.01
CA THR A 188 -9.53 6.21 -0.56
C THR A 188 -10.06 4.81 -0.23
N VAL A 189 -11.10 4.32 -0.92
CA VAL A 189 -11.61 2.95 -0.70
C VAL A 189 -10.57 1.88 -1.03
N ILE A 190 -9.81 2.05 -2.12
CA ILE A 190 -8.73 1.12 -2.50
C ILE A 190 -7.61 1.10 -1.44
N LEU A 191 -7.23 2.27 -0.92
CA LEU A 191 -6.22 2.42 0.13
C LEU A 191 -6.64 1.70 1.42
N TYR A 192 -7.93 1.77 1.79
CA TYR A 192 -8.46 1.03 2.93
C TYR A 192 -8.53 -0.48 2.65
N GLY A 193 -8.91 -0.87 1.43
CA GLY A 193 -8.95 -2.26 0.99
C GLY A 193 -7.60 -2.97 1.10
N ARG A 194 -6.52 -2.35 0.63
CA ARG A 194 -5.17 -2.95 0.73
C ARG A 194 -4.73 -3.20 2.16
N MET A 195 -5.14 -2.38 3.13
CA MET A 195 -4.78 -2.57 4.54
C MET A 195 -5.42 -3.85 5.08
N ILE A 196 -6.69 -4.07 4.73
CA ILE A 196 -7.41 -5.31 5.07
C ILE A 196 -6.75 -6.53 4.42
N GLU A 197 -6.33 -6.43 3.15
CA GLU A 197 -5.61 -7.52 2.47
C GLU A 197 -4.29 -7.85 3.16
N ILE A 198 -3.50 -6.85 3.55
CA ILE A 198 -2.25 -7.02 4.30
C ILE A 198 -2.50 -7.78 5.62
N TYR A 199 -3.55 -7.44 6.36
CA TYR A 199 -3.93 -8.15 7.59
C TYR A 199 -4.38 -9.60 7.36
N ARG A 200 -4.90 -9.92 6.17
CA ARG A 200 -5.23 -11.31 5.80
C ARG A 200 -3.98 -12.07 5.37
N ALA A 201 -3.07 -11.42 4.64
CA ALA A 201 -1.81 -12.00 4.21
C ALA A 201 -0.88 -12.31 5.39
N SER A 202 -0.78 -11.44 6.40
CA SER A 202 0.02 -11.68 7.61
C SER A 202 -0.47 -12.92 8.37
N ARG A 203 -1.78 -13.14 8.46
CA ARG A 203 -2.35 -14.38 9.01
C ARG A 203 -2.03 -15.62 8.18
N SER A 204 -2.04 -15.51 6.85
CA SER A 204 -1.77 -16.66 5.96
C SER A 204 -0.29 -16.99 5.82
N ALA A 205 0.62 -16.02 5.96
CA ALA A 205 2.07 -16.24 5.88
C ALA A 205 2.55 -17.16 7.00
N ALA A 206 1.99 -17.00 8.20
CA ALA A 206 2.24 -17.89 9.33
C ALA A 206 1.68 -19.32 9.12
N PHE A 207 0.76 -19.51 8.16
CA PHE A 207 0.17 -20.80 7.81
C PHE A 207 0.65 -21.37 6.47
N HIS A 208 1.57 -20.72 5.74
CA HIS A 208 1.87 -21.15 4.38
C HIS A 208 2.72 -22.44 4.37
N PRO A 209 2.13 -23.61 4.02
CA PRO A 209 2.81 -24.89 4.13
C PRO A 209 3.95 -25.03 3.13
N LYS A 210 4.06 -24.13 2.13
CA LYS A 210 5.10 -24.21 1.09
C LYS A 210 6.47 -23.71 1.54
N ALA A 211 6.59 -22.94 2.64
CA ALA A 211 7.92 -22.68 3.21
C ALA A 211 8.50 -23.94 3.88
N VAL A 212 7.62 -24.83 4.38
CA VAL A 212 7.98 -26.12 4.99
C VAL A 212 8.08 -27.23 3.94
N CYS A 213 7.20 -27.26 2.94
CA CYS A 213 7.19 -28.29 1.89
C CYS A 213 8.11 -27.97 0.69
N GLY A 214 8.44 -26.70 0.42
CA GLY A 214 9.23 -26.31 -0.75
C GLY A 214 10.73 -26.59 -0.61
N HIS A 215 11.24 -26.69 0.62
CA HIS A 215 12.65 -27.00 0.89
C HIS A 215 12.89 -28.45 1.37
N PHE A 216 11.84 -29.19 1.72
CA PHE A 216 11.95 -30.56 2.26
C PHE A 216 11.14 -31.63 1.51
N GLY A 217 10.80 -31.39 0.24
CA GLY A 217 9.91 -32.27 -0.51
C GLY A 217 10.24 -32.44 -1.99
N ASN A 218 11.45 -32.88 -2.34
CA ASN A 218 11.60 -33.74 -3.52
C ASN A 218 12.42 -34.99 -3.17
N PRO A 219 11.77 -36.11 -2.81
CA PRO A 219 12.43 -37.39 -2.57
C PRO A 219 13.23 -37.90 -3.78
N ALA A 220 12.99 -37.35 -4.99
CA ALA A 220 13.68 -37.75 -6.21
C ALA A 220 15.08 -37.14 -6.40
N LEU A 221 15.52 -36.21 -5.54
CA LEU A 221 16.89 -35.64 -5.61
C LEU A 221 17.83 -36.16 -4.52
N ALA A 222 17.33 -36.95 -3.56
CA ALA A 222 18.17 -37.59 -2.55
C ALA A 222 18.77 -38.93 -3.02
N SER A 223 18.41 -39.39 -4.23
CA SER A 223 18.96 -40.57 -4.89
C SER A 223 19.70 -40.20 -6.17
N ARG A 224 20.74 -39.36 -6.06
CA ARG A 224 21.82 -39.25 -7.05
C ARG A 224 23.11 -38.79 -6.38
#